data_AF-A0A554KA82-F1
#
_entry.id   AF-A0A554KA82-F1
#
_cell.length_a   1.000
_cell.length_b   1.000
_cell.length_c   1.000
_cell.angle_alpha   90.00
_cell.angle_beta   90.00
_cell.angle_gamma   90.00
#
_symmetry.space_group_name_H-M   'P 1'
#
loop_
_entity.id
_entity.type
_entity.pdbx_description
1 polymer ?
#
loop_
_entity_poly.entity_id
_entity_poly.type
_entity_poly.pdbx_seq_one_letter_code
_entity_poly.pdbx_strand_id
1 'polypeptide(L)'
;MDNKKLTPIIAIIVILLAGGVGFWFWSQKKAEEPVEPIEEPIEDKGVVETAKTISESVPEIETNVGEKVPEINPLDRANPYKYTNPLR
;
A
#
# COMPACT_ATOMS: atom_id res chain seq x y z
N MET A 1 35.21 -1.12 -34.03
CA MET A 1 35.64 -1.03 -32.62
C MET A 1 36.38 -2.30 -32.28
N ASP A 2 37.59 -2.21 -31.75
CA ASP A 2 38.40 -3.40 -31.46
C ASP A 2 37.71 -4.25 -30.39
N ASN A 3 37.42 -5.51 -30.69
CA ASN A 3 36.72 -6.44 -29.78
C ASN A 3 37.43 -6.55 -28.42
N LYS A 4 38.75 -6.35 -28.39
CA LYS A 4 39.60 -6.34 -27.19
C LYS A 4 39.26 -5.22 -26.21
N LYS A 5 38.71 -4.09 -26.70
CA LYS A 5 38.25 -2.96 -25.87
C LYS A 5 36.79 -3.13 -25.41
N LEU A 6 36.01 -3.94 -26.13
CA LEU A 6 34.63 -4.26 -25.77
C LEU A 6 34.55 -5.28 -24.62
N THR A 7 35.48 -6.25 -24.56
CA THR A 7 35.53 -7.27 -23.51
C THR A 7 35.56 -6.69 -22.08
N PRO A 8 36.43 -5.73 -21.72
CA PRO A 8 36.45 -5.16 -20.38
C PRO A 8 35.19 -4.34 -20.06
N ILE A 9 34.61 -3.66 -21.06
CA ILE A 9 33.39 -2.86 -20.88
C ILE A 9 32.20 -3.78 -20.55
N ILE A 10 32.05 -4.88 -21.29
CA ILE A 10 31.00 -5.88 -21.03
C ILE A 10 31.19 -6.52 -19.66
N ALA A 11 32.44 -6.84 -19.27
CA ALA A 11 32.74 -7.39 -17.95
C ALA A 11 32.30 -6.44 -16.81
N ILE A 12 32.58 -5.13 -16.94
CA ILE A 12 32.17 -4.13 -15.95
C ILE A 12 30.64 -4.05 -15.84
N ILE A 13 29.93 -4.06 -16.97
CA ILE A 13 28.46 -4.02 -16.99
C ILE A 13 27.87 -5.25 -16.29
N VAL A 14 28.40 -6.43 -16.57
CA VAL A 14 27.95 -7.68 -15.93
C VAL A 14 28.20 -7.65 -14.42
N ILE A 15 29.35 -7.13 -13.97
CA ILE A 15 29.65 -6.99 -12.54
C ILE A 15 28.69 -6.01 -11.86
N LEU A 16 28.36 -4.88 -12.49
CA LEU A 16 27.40 -3.91 -11.97
C LEU A 16 25.98 -4.49 -11.89
N LEU A 17 25.56 -5.24 -12.89
CA LEU A 17 24.25 -5.92 -12.89
C LEU A 17 24.20 -7.02 -11.82
N ALA A 18 25.24 -7.85 -11.72
CA ALA A 18 25.32 -8.90 -10.70
C ALA A 18 25.37 -8.31 -9.28
N GLY A 19 26.11 -7.22 -9.09
CA GLY A 19 26.17 -6.49 -7.82
C GLY A 19 24.84 -5.84 -7.46
N GLY A 20 24.19 -5.16 -8.42
CA GLY A 20 22.90 -4.50 -8.22
C GLY A 20 21.77 -5.50 -7.93
N VAL A 21 21.66 -6.56 -8.74
CA VAL A 21 20.65 -7.62 -8.55
C VAL A 21 20.93 -8.43 -7.28
N GLY A 22 22.19 -8.75 -7.00
CA GLY A 22 22.59 -9.46 -5.78
C GLY A 22 22.31 -8.65 -4.51
N PHE A 23 22.61 -7.35 -4.53
CA PHE A 23 22.32 -6.44 -3.42
C PHE A 23 20.81 -6.23 -3.21
N TRP A 24 20.04 -6.14 -4.29
CA TRP A 24 18.59 -6.06 -4.25
C TRP A 24 17.98 -7.31 -3.60
N PHE A 25 18.38 -8.50 -4.06
CA PHE A 25 17.92 -9.77 -3.48
C PHE A 25 18.32 -9.91 -2.02
N TRP A 26 19.52 -9.50 -1.64
CA TRP A 26 19.93 -9.53 -0.24
C TRP A 26 19.11 -8.54 0.61
N SER A 27 18.80 -7.36 0.08
CA SER A 27 17.96 -6.39 0.80
C SER A 27 16.53 -6.91 1.01
N GLN A 28 15.96 -7.67 0.07
CA GLN A 28 14.65 -8.31 0.27
C GLN A 28 14.66 -9.37 1.37
N LYS A 29 15.73 -10.18 1.46
CA LYS A 29 15.87 -11.19 2.52
C LYS A 29 15.98 -10.61 3.94
N LYS A 30 16.31 -9.33 4.07
CA LYS A 30 16.30 -8.62 5.37
C LYS A 30 14.95 -7.98 5.69
N ALA A 31 14.09 -7.82 4.67
CA ALA A 31 12.73 -7.33 4.85
C ALA A 31 11.75 -8.47 5.17
N GLU A 32 12.13 -9.72 4.91
CA GLU A 32 11.46 -10.95 5.38
C GLU A 32 11.95 -11.31 6.79
N GLU A 33 11.72 -10.45 7.78
CA GLU A 33 11.52 -10.96 9.13
C GLU A 33 10.24 -11.82 9.12
N PRO A 34 10.19 -12.93 9.88
CA PRO A 34 9.04 -13.82 9.87
C PRO A 34 7.82 -13.06 10.40
N VAL A 35 6.94 -12.66 9.49
CA VAL A 35 5.56 -12.39 9.84
C VAL A 35 4.99 -13.75 10.24
N GLU A 36 4.63 -13.88 11.52
CA GLU A 36 3.91 -15.05 12.03
C GLU A 36 2.73 -15.38 11.09
N PRO A 37 2.41 -16.68 10.91
CA PRO A 37 1.40 -17.10 9.94
C PRO A 37 0.04 -16.50 10.31
N ILE A 38 -0.40 -15.52 9.53
CA ILE A 38 -1.81 -15.20 9.42
C ILE A 38 -2.31 -16.12 8.31
N GLU A 39 -3.13 -17.09 8.71
CA GLU A 39 -3.66 -18.16 7.88
C GLU A 39 -4.20 -17.63 6.54
N GLU A 40 -3.76 -18.28 5.46
CA GLU A 40 -4.10 -18.07 4.04
C GLU A 40 -5.62 -18.17 3.75
N PRO A 41 -6.09 -18.12 2.48
CA PRO A 41 -5.54 -17.60 1.22
C PRO A 41 -6.50 -16.52 0.65
N ILE A 42 -6.28 -15.92 -0.53
CA ILE A 42 -7.23 -15.84 -1.67
C ILE A 42 -6.46 -15.17 -2.83
N GLU A 43 -5.88 -15.97 -3.73
CA GLU A 43 -5.90 -15.58 -5.14
C GLU A 43 -7.35 -15.73 -5.60
N ASP A 44 -8.01 -14.65 -6.03
CA ASP A 44 -8.87 -14.71 -7.20
C ASP A 44 -9.46 -13.34 -7.58
N LYS A 45 -9.60 -13.20 -8.89
CA LYS A 45 -10.12 -12.06 -9.64
C LYS A 45 -11.53 -11.65 -9.20
N GLY A 46 -11.68 -10.41 -8.77
CA GLY A 46 -12.97 -9.70 -8.75
C GLY A 46 -14.04 -10.31 -7.82
N VAL A 47 -15.16 -9.59 -7.67
CA VAL A 47 -16.32 -9.93 -6.81
C VAL A 47 -16.06 -9.57 -5.34
N VAL A 48 -16.47 -8.36 -4.91
CA VAL A 48 -17.74 -8.12 -4.18
C VAL A 48 -17.90 -9.08 -3.01
N GLU A 49 -17.27 -8.82 -1.85
CA GLU A 49 -17.64 -9.50 -0.58
C GLU A 49 -17.01 -8.91 0.72
N THR A 50 -16.72 -7.61 0.77
CA THR A 50 -16.16 -6.96 1.99
C THR A 50 -17.23 -6.61 3.04
N ALA A 51 -18.14 -7.53 3.37
CA ALA A 51 -19.23 -7.25 4.33
C ALA A 51 -19.45 -8.31 5.42
N LYS A 52 -18.55 -9.29 5.62
CA LYS A 52 -18.85 -10.37 6.58
C LYS A 52 -17.80 -10.72 7.64
N THR A 53 -16.66 -10.03 7.70
CA THR A 53 -15.55 -10.48 8.58
C THR A 53 -15.00 -9.39 9.49
N ILE A 54 -15.87 -8.54 10.03
CA ILE A 54 -15.49 -7.60 11.12
C ILE A 54 -16.66 -7.53 12.11
N SER A 55 -16.86 -8.55 12.95
CA SER A 55 -17.85 -8.47 14.05
C SER A 55 -17.56 -9.47 15.17
N GLU A 56 -16.31 -9.57 15.65
CA GLU A 56 -16.04 -10.38 16.85
C GLU A 56 -15.11 -9.75 17.90
N SER A 57 -14.54 -8.56 17.67
CA SER A 57 -13.59 -8.00 18.66
C SER A 57 -13.60 -6.48 18.82
N VAL A 58 -14.70 -5.82 18.49
CA VAL A 58 -14.85 -4.40 18.86
C VAL A 58 -15.55 -4.38 20.22
N PRO A 59 -14.88 -3.99 21.32
CA PRO A 59 -15.58 -3.78 22.58
C PRO A 59 -16.68 -2.74 22.34
N GLU A 60 -17.88 -3.00 22.85
CA GLU A 60 -18.97 -2.02 22.84
C GLU A 60 -18.46 -0.78 23.56
N ILE A 61 -18.08 0.22 22.76
CA ILE A 61 -17.78 1.55 23.26
C ILE A 61 -19.13 2.07 23.72
N GLU A 62 -19.29 2.37 25.01
CA GLU A 62 -20.42 3.16 25.51
C GLU A 62 -20.31 4.56 24.90
N THR A 63 -20.61 4.69 23.62
CA THR A 63 -20.74 5.99 22.98
C THR A 63 -21.95 6.63 23.60
N ASN A 64 -21.77 7.79 24.23
CA ASN A 64 -22.86 8.62 24.72
C ASN A 64 -23.92 8.71 23.61
N VAL A 65 -25.04 7.99 23.74
CA VAL A 65 -26.05 7.85 22.67
C VAL A 65 -26.69 9.20 22.30
N GLY A 66 -26.40 10.25 23.08
CA GLY A 66 -26.84 11.62 22.85
C GLY A 66 -25.79 12.58 22.28
N GLU A 67 -24.54 12.18 22.03
CA GLU A 67 -23.57 13.09 21.42
C GLU A 67 -23.79 13.12 19.91
N LYS A 68 -24.50 14.16 19.47
CA LYS A 68 -24.77 14.41 18.06
C LYS A 68 -23.45 14.58 17.32
N VAL A 69 -23.03 13.51 16.65
CA VAL A 69 -21.93 13.55 15.69
C VAL A 69 -22.24 14.70 14.73
N PRO A 70 -21.28 15.62 14.48
CA PRO A 70 -21.52 16.70 13.54
C PRO A 70 -21.96 16.10 12.20
N GLU A 71 -23.15 16.49 11.73
CA GLU A 71 -23.74 16.00 10.48
C GLU A 71 -22.88 16.36 9.25
N ILE A 72 -21.97 17.32 9.43
CA ILE A 72 -21.10 17.82 8.37
C ILE A 72 -19.73 17.18 8.46
N ASN A 73 -19.30 16.56 7.36
CA ASN A 73 -17.91 16.12 7.20
C ASN A 73 -17.00 17.36 7.28
N PRO A 74 -15.94 17.36 8.09
CA PRO A 74 -15.00 18.50 8.14
C PRO A 74 -14.42 18.87 6.76
N LEU A 75 -14.27 17.91 5.85
CA LEU A 75 -13.86 18.18 4.46
C LEU A 75 -14.89 19.01 3.70
N ASP A 76 -16.17 18.82 4.01
CA ASP A 76 -17.27 19.53 3.36
C ASP A 76 -17.40 20.98 3.84
N ARG A 77 -16.98 21.27 5.08
CA ARG A 77 -16.92 22.65 5.59
C ARG A 77 -15.94 23.53 4.81
N ALA A 78 -14.91 22.92 4.24
CA ALA A 78 -13.88 23.63 3.49
C ALA A 78 -14.30 23.93 2.04
N ASN A 79 -15.42 23.37 1.56
CA ASN A 79 -15.90 23.61 0.20
C ASN A 79 -16.95 24.74 0.17
N PRO A 80 -16.59 25.97 -0.24
CA PRO A 80 -17.51 27.10 -0.26
C PRO A 80 -18.65 26.94 -1.29
N TYR A 81 -18.49 26.06 -2.27
CA TYR A 81 -19.48 25.83 -3.33
C TYR A 81 -20.48 24.71 -3.01
N LYS A 82 -20.34 24.03 -1.86
CA LYS A 82 -21.21 22.89 -1.51
C LYS A 82 -22.65 23.31 -1.23
N TYR A 83 -22.85 24.48 -0.62
CA TYR A 83 -24.18 24.99 -0.23
C TYR A 83 -24.61 26.24 -1.00
N THR A 84 -23.65 27.02 -1.50
CA THR A 84 -23.90 28.23 -2.26
C THR A 84 -23.15 28.16 -3.58
N ASN A 85 -23.87 27.85 -4.66
CA ASN A 85 -23.32 27.92 -6.00
C ASN A 85 -23.56 29.34 -6.57
N PRO A 86 -22.52 30.16 -6.80
CA PRO A 86 -22.68 31.54 -7.29
C PRO A 86 -23.08 31.62 -8.77
N LEU A 87 -23.13 30.49 -9.49
CA LEU A 87 -23.51 30.41 -10.90
C LEU A 87 -24.95 29.91 -11.12
N ARG A 88 -25.72 29.74 -10.05
CA ARG A 88 -27.10 29.22 -10.09
C ARG A 88 -28.11 30.26 -9.64
#